data_AF-A0A2D9MBP8-F1
#
_entry.id   AF-A0A2D9MBP8-F1
#
_cell.length_a   1.000
_cell.length_b   1.000
_cell.length_c   1.000
_cell.angle_alpha   90.00
_cell.angle_beta   90.00
_cell.angle_gamma   90.00
#
_symmetry.space_group_name_H-M   'P 1'
#
loop_
_entity.id
_entity.type
_entity.pdbx_description
1 polymer ?
#
loop_
_entity_poly.entity_id
_entity_poly.type
_entity_poly.pdbx_seq_one_letter_code
_entity_poly.pdbx_strand_id
1 'polypeptide(L)'
;MVGLRVMPSLPDLTAEERATVRQACGFACVRCGVTIYRYLRLPDSPGVTLFCPTCHGLVEEGRLTPTQVHSFHANPVVRQRHFARDRLPFSAELPQLIVGGSRLLRDTPIPITLDGEAILMFAPPRRTNGATRISVRLGNADGDAMQVIDGNEWKPLDGSWHFLLRGDRYSMMAARGDGLCVLRIVARNRIAVEHLRTTIRGRRLEVTPDWLEIDGKRHVDRIGSGTLIGLEL
;
A
#
# COMPACT_ATOMS: atom_id res chain seq x y z
N MET A 1 -17.29 -16.22 -25.78
CA MET A 1 -18.09 -15.88 -24.58
C MET A 1 -17.37 -16.51 -23.38
N VAL A 2 -16.32 -15.84 -22.88
CA VAL A 2 -15.57 -16.33 -21.71
C VAL A 2 -16.36 -15.87 -20.49
N GLY A 3 -17.04 -16.80 -19.82
CA GLY A 3 -17.77 -16.49 -18.61
C GLY A 3 -16.83 -15.81 -17.61
N LEU A 4 -17.23 -14.63 -17.12
CA LEU A 4 -16.64 -14.08 -15.91
C LEU A 4 -16.76 -15.17 -14.85
N ARG A 5 -15.65 -15.82 -14.50
CA ARG A 5 -15.57 -16.57 -13.26
C ARG A 5 -15.72 -15.53 -12.16
N VAL A 6 -16.95 -15.37 -11.68
CA VAL A 6 -17.25 -14.62 -10.46
C VAL A 6 -16.40 -15.26 -9.38
N MET A 7 -15.31 -14.57 -9.00
CA MET A 7 -14.53 -15.02 -7.86
C MET A 7 -15.49 -15.03 -6.67
N PRO A 8 -15.52 -16.12 -5.88
CA PRO A 8 -16.35 -16.15 -4.70
C PRO A 8 -15.97 -14.96 -3.83
N SER A 9 -16.98 -14.20 -3.40
CA SER A 9 -16.81 -13.06 -2.52
C SER A 9 -15.90 -13.44 -1.35
N LEU A 10 -15.03 -12.51 -0.99
CA LEU A 10 -14.19 -12.65 0.18
C LEU A 10 -15.10 -13.01 1.36
N PRO A 11 -14.80 -14.07 2.14
CA PRO A 11 -15.58 -14.34 3.34
C PRO A 11 -15.53 -13.13 4.29
N ASP A 12 -16.61 -12.88 5.00
CA ASP A 12 -16.64 -11.91 6.10
C ASP A 12 -15.79 -12.42 7.26
N LEU A 13 -14.49 -12.16 7.18
CA LEU A 13 -13.54 -12.51 8.21
C LEU A 13 -13.58 -11.49 9.35
N THR A 14 -13.69 -11.99 10.58
CA THR A 14 -13.50 -11.22 11.80
C THR A 14 -12.10 -10.60 11.88
N ALA A 15 -11.92 -9.61 12.74
CA ALA A 15 -10.61 -8.97 12.94
C ALA A 15 -9.52 -9.98 13.39
N GLU A 16 -9.91 -10.98 14.17
CA GLU A 16 -9.04 -12.05 14.66
C GLU A 16 -8.65 -13.01 13.54
N GLU A 17 -9.60 -13.50 12.75
CA GLU A 17 -9.31 -14.37 11.59
C GLU A 17 -8.41 -13.65 10.59
N ARG A 18 -8.68 -12.37 10.31
CA ARG A 18 -7.80 -11.53 9.48
C ARG A 18 -6.38 -11.44 10.07
N ALA A 19 -6.24 -11.36 11.39
CA ALA A 19 -4.93 -11.35 12.04
C ALA A 19 -4.19 -12.68 11.87
N THR A 20 -4.90 -13.80 12.05
CA THR A 20 -4.36 -15.15 11.85
C THR A 20 -3.92 -15.37 10.41
N VAL A 21 -4.75 -14.99 9.43
CA VAL A 21 -4.40 -15.08 7.99
C VAL A 21 -3.16 -14.24 7.68
N ARG A 22 -3.10 -12.99 8.13
CA ARG A 22 -1.92 -12.13 7.95
C ARG A 22 -0.66 -12.75 8.55
N GLN A 23 -0.75 -13.26 9.78
CA GLN A 23 0.37 -13.91 10.42
C GLN A 23 0.82 -15.13 9.62
N ALA A 24 -0.10 -16.02 9.23
CA ALA A 24 0.18 -17.22 8.44
C ALA A 24 0.87 -16.89 7.11
N CYS A 25 0.42 -15.83 6.42
CA CYS A 25 1.01 -15.38 5.16
C CYS A 25 2.30 -14.55 5.33
N GLY A 26 2.74 -14.28 6.57
CA GLY A 26 3.93 -13.47 6.84
C GLY A 26 3.76 -11.98 6.54
N PHE A 27 2.53 -11.46 6.64
CA PHE A 27 2.14 -10.06 6.44
C PHE A 27 2.38 -9.52 5.01
N ALA A 28 2.40 -10.40 4.02
CA ALA A 28 2.67 -10.05 2.63
C ALA A 28 2.06 -11.05 1.65
N CYS A 29 2.13 -10.72 0.36
CA CYS A 29 1.78 -11.61 -0.72
C CYS A 29 2.58 -12.91 -0.63
N VAL A 30 1.90 -14.05 -0.57
CA VAL A 30 2.55 -15.36 -0.44
C VAL A 30 3.40 -15.76 -1.66
N ARG A 31 3.14 -15.15 -2.83
CA ARG A 31 3.88 -15.41 -4.08
C ARG A 31 5.12 -14.53 -4.26
N CYS A 32 5.01 -13.22 -4.05
CA CYS A 32 6.07 -12.25 -4.39
C CYS A 32 6.58 -11.42 -3.20
N GLY A 33 5.92 -11.51 -2.04
CA GLY A 33 6.31 -10.83 -0.82
C GLY A 33 6.05 -9.34 -0.74
N VAL A 34 5.40 -8.74 -1.75
CA VAL A 34 4.84 -7.39 -1.64
C VAL A 34 3.96 -7.28 -0.39
N THR A 35 4.18 -6.21 0.37
CA THR A 35 3.51 -6.00 1.65
C THR A 35 2.09 -5.46 1.52
N ILE A 36 1.76 -4.79 0.40
CA ILE A 36 0.38 -4.42 0.07
C ILE A 36 -0.39 -5.64 -0.42
N TYR A 37 -1.55 -5.95 0.17
CA TYR A 37 -2.27 -7.19 -0.07
C TYR A 37 -3.78 -7.00 -0.24
N ARG A 38 -4.39 -7.95 -0.93
CA ARG A 38 -5.80 -8.33 -0.90
C ARG A 38 -5.89 -9.71 -0.28
N TYR A 39 -6.96 -9.97 0.46
CA TYR A 39 -7.31 -11.33 0.82
C TYR A 39 -7.82 -12.05 -0.44
N LEU A 40 -7.58 -13.34 -0.52
CA LEU A 40 -8.05 -14.21 -1.59
C LEU A 40 -8.57 -15.49 -0.96
N ARG A 41 -9.81 -15.88 -1.27
CA ARG A 41 -10.31 -17.21 -0.92
C ARG A 41 -9.51 -18.26 -1.69
N LEU A 42 -9.04 -19.29 -1.00
CA LEU A 42 -8.38 -20.40 -1.66
C LEU A 42 -9.38 -21.14 -2.56
N PRO A 43 -8.98 -21.48 -3.80
CA PRO A 43 -9.83 -22.28 -4.68
C PRO A 43 -10.23 -23.60 -4.02
N ASP A 44 -11.51 -23.96 -4.10
CA ASP A 44 -12.08 -25.22 -3.58
C ASP A 44 -11.81 -25.46 -2.08
N SER A 45 -11.61 -24.39 -1.30
CA SER A 45 -11.30 -24.44 0.13
C SER A 45 -11.94 -23.27 0.89
N PRO A 46 -12.35 -23.46 2.17
CA PRO A 46 -12.78 -22.34 3.01
C PRO A 46 -11.61 -21.44 3.45
N GLY A 47 -10.36 -21.84 3.22
CA GLY A 47 -9.18 -21.09 3.63
C GLY A 47 -9.00 -19.77 2.87
N VAL A 48 -8.21 -18.87 3.45
CA VAL A 48 -7.91 -17.55 2.88
C VAL A 48 -6.40 -17.32 2.88
N THR A 49 -5.91 -16.70 1.81
CA THR A 49 -4.49 -16.34 1.64
C THR A 49 -4.34 -14.86 1.29
N LEU A 50 -3.10 -14.37 1.24
CA LEU A 50 -2.79 -12.99 0.88
C LEU A 50 -2.05 -12.91 -0.45
N PHE A 51 -2.59 -12.15 -1.39
CA PHE A 51 -1.95 -11.83 -2.67
C PHE A 51 -1.86 -10.31 -2.82
N CYS A 52 -0.80 -9.77 -3.40
CA CYS A 52 -0.80 -8.36 -3.79
C CYS A 52 -1.79 -8.17 -4.95
N PRO A 53 -2.29 -6.94 -5.21
CA PRO A 53 -3.26 -6.72 -6.28
C PRO A 53 -2.79 -7.24 -7.64
N THR A 54 -1.50 -7.11 -7.96
CA THR A 54 -0.92 -7.65 -9.20
C THR A 54 -0.98 -9.17 -9.26
N CYS A 55 -0.63 -9.88 -8.19
CA CYS A 55 -0.72 -11.35 -8.17
C CYS A 55 -2.17 -11.82 -8.14
N HIS A 56 -3.05 -11.08 -7.47
CA HIS A 56 -4.47 -11.36 -7.43
C HIS A 56 -5.08 -11.27 -8.83
N GLY A 57 -4.73 -10.24 -9.60
CA GLY A 57 -5.13 -10.10 -11.01
C GLY A 57 -4.72 -11.31 -11.86
N LEU A 58 -3.53 -11.89 -11.64
CA LEU A 58 -3.13 -13.12 -12.35
C LEU A 58 -4.02 -14.33 -12.01
N VAL A 59 -4.60 -14.38 -10.81
CA VAL A 59 -5.61 -15.41 -10.45
C VAL A 59 -6.93 -15.11 -11.15
N GLU A 60 -7.40 -13.85 -11.10
CA GLU A 60 -8.63 -13.39 -11.77
C GLU A 60 -8.57 -13.64 -13.30
N GLU A 61 -7.42 -13.42 -13.92
CA GLU A 61 -7.15 -13.68 -15.35
C GLU A 61 -6.94 -15.17 -15.69
N GLY A 62 -6.96 -16.07 -14.69
CA GLY A 62 -6.74 -17.51 -14.89
C GLY A 62 -5.29 -17.89 -15.25
N ARG A 63 -4.34 -16.96 -15.08
CA ARG A 63 -2.90 -17.17 -15.35
C ARG A 63 -2.17 -17.89 -14.21
N LEU A 64 -2.80 -17.97 -13.03
CA LEU A 64 -2.38 -18.83 -11.93
C LEU A 64 -3.43 -19.91 -11.68
N THR A 65 -3.01 -21.17 -11.72
CA THR A 65 -3.90 -22.31 -11.49
C THR A 65 -4.23 -22.47 -10.01
N PRO A 66 -5.35 -23.14 -9.65
CA PRO A 66 -5.67 -23.50 -8.27
C PRO A 66 -4.51 -24.17 -7.53
N THR A 67 -3.85 -25.14 -8.16
CA THR A 67 -2.69 -25.85 -7.59
C THR A 67 -1.53 -24.91 -7.29
N GLN A 68 -1.25 -23.94 -8.17
CA GLN A 68 -0.22 -22.93 -7.92
C GLN A 68 -0.58 -22.04 -6.73
N VAL A 69 -1.83 -21.60 -6.63
CA VAL A 69 -2.31 -20.77 -5.50
C VAL A 69 -2.15 -21.53 -4.18
N HIS A 70 -2.56 -22.81 -4.12
CA HIS A 70 -2.37 -23.68 -2.95
C HIS A 70 -0.89 -23.87 -2.60
N SER A 71 -0.03 -24.08 -3.60
CA SER A 71 1.42 -24.20 -3.39
C SER A 71 2.03 -22.95 -2.77
N PHE A 72 1.68 -21.76 -3.27
CA PHE A 72 2.15 -20.50 -2.69
C PHE A 72 1.61 -20.28 -1.27
N HIS A 73 0.34 -20.64 -1.01
CA HIS A 73 -0.23 -20.55 0.33
C HIS A 73 0.48 -21.46 1.34
N ALA A 74 0.75 -22.71 0.96
CA ALA A 74 1.42 -23.69 1.82
C ALA A 74 2.89 -23.31 2.09
N ASN A 75 3.56 -22.65 1.14
CA ASN A 75 4.95 -22.23 1.27
C ASN A 75 5.17 -20.76 0.87
N PRO A 76 4.71 -19.78 1.69
CA PRO A 76 4.82 -18.36 1.36
C PRO A 76 6.27 -17.93 1.16
N VAL A 77 6.54 -17.23 0.05
CA VAL A 77 7.90 -16.81 -0.33
C VAL A 77 8.61 -16.04 0.79
N VAL A 78 7.88 -15.20 1.54
CA VAL A 78 8.42 -14.37 2.61
C VAL A 78 8.88 -15.13 3.86
N ARG A 79 8.54 -16.42 3.93
CA ARG A 79 8.96 -17.34 5.01
C ARG A 79 10.12 -18.24 4.58
N GLN A 80 10.52 -18.19 3.32
CA GLN A 80 11.62 -19.00 2.81
C GLN A 80 12.98 -18.38 3.21
N ARG A 81 13.98 -19.24 3.47
CA ARG A 81 15.27 -18.84 4.08
C ARG A 81 16.07 -17.78 3.30
N HIS A 82 15.89 -17.69 1.99
CA HIS A 82 16.65 -16.78 1.12
C HIS A 82 15.85 -15.57 0.63
N PHE A 83 14.69 -15.29 1.22
CA PHE A 83 13.88 -14.15 0.79
C PHE A 83 14.49 -12.81 1.21
N ALA A 84 14.85 -12.01 0.20
CA ALA A 84 15.45 -10.69 0.36
C ALA A 84 14.43 -9.65 0.86
N ARG A 85 14.25 -9.58 2.19
CA ARG A 85 13.34 -8.61 2.84
C ARG A 85 13.83 -7.17 2.82
N ASP A 86 15.11 -6.95 2.53
CA ASP A 86 15.77 -5.65 2.48
C ASP A 86 15.20 -4.69 1.42
N ARG A 87 14.60 -5.24 0.36
CA ARG A 87 13.91 -4.48 -0.70
C ARG A 87 12.44 -4.21 -0.41
N LEU A 88 11.97 -4.52 0.79
CA LEU A 88 10.58 -4.44 1.20
C LEU A 88 10.48 -3.76 2.58
N PRO A 89 9.33 -3.13 2.91
CA PRO A 89 9.20 -2.37 4.14
C PRO A 89 8.93 -3.30 5.35
N PHE A 90 9.88 -4.19 5.64
CA PHE A 90 9.90 -5.04 6.83
C PHE A 90 10.82 -4.43 7.89
N SER A 91 10.30 -3.45 8.64
CA SER A 91 11.00 -2.78 9.73
C SER A 91 10.13 -2.79 10.98
N ALA A 92 10.76 -2.94 12.16
CA ALA A 92 10.09 -2.80 13.45
C ALA A 92 9.80 -1.32 13.80
N GLU A 93 10.51 -0.40 13.14
CA GLU A 93 10.43 1.04 13.33
C GLU A 93 9.62 1.72 12.23
N LEU A 94 9.19 2.96 12.49
CA LEU A 94 8.66 3.84 11.45
C LEU A 94 9.73 4.08 10.37
N PRO A 95 9.33 4.21 9.09
CA PRO A 95 10.27 4.44 8.02
C PRO A 95 10.89 5.83 8.13
N GLN A 96 12.17 5.93 7.77
CA GLN A 96 12.83 7.19 7.46
C GLN A 96 12.30 7.67 6.10
N LEU A 97 11.85 8.93 6.00
CA LEU A 97 11.19 9.44 4.81
C LEU A 97 12.04 10.48 4.06
N ILE A 98 12.06 10.34 2.74
CA ILE A 98 12.55 11.36 1.82
C ILE A 98 11.33 11.94 1.10
N VAL A 99 10.98 13.19 1.40
CA VAL A 99 9.73 13.82 0.96
C VAL A 99 9.81 15.34 1.11
N GLY A 100 9.25 16.08 0.15
CA GLY A 100 8.98 17.52 0.26
C GLY A 100 10.22 18.42 0.37
N GLY A 101 11.39 17.92 -0.02
CA GLY A 101 12.67 18.61 0.13
C GLY A 101 13.19 18.67 1.56
N SER A 102 12.53 17.98 2.48
CA SER A 102 12.94 17.94 3.87
C SER A 102 14.21 17.11 4.05
N ARG A 103 14.97 17.43 5.10
CA ARG A 103 15.96 16.49 5.64
C ARG A 103 15.29 15.16 5.96
N LEU A 104 16.06 14.07 5.92
CA LEU A 104 15.57 12.70 6.18
C LEU A 104 14.70 12.64 7.45
N LEU A 105 13.38 12.52 7.25
CA LEU A 105 12.40 12.58 8.33
C LEU A 105 12.34 11.28 9.10
N ARG A 106 12.13 11.38 10.40
CA ARG A 106 12.08 10.25 11.33
C ARG A 106 10.85 10.39 12.22
N ASP A 107 10.41 9.28 12.79
CA ASP A 107 9.36 9.25 13.82
C ASP A 107 8.11 10.06 13.46
N THR A 108 7.71 10.00 12.18
CA THR A 108 6.60 10.79 11.63
C THR A 108 5.53 9.83 11.09
N PRO A 109 4.53 9.48 11.92
CA PRO A 109 3.46 8.57 11.51
C PRO A 109 2.58 9.13 10.41
N ILE A 110 2.40 10.45 10.33
CA ILE A 110 1.53 11.12 9.35
C ILE A 110 2.32 12.27 8.71
N PRO A 111 3.18 11.99 7.71
CA PRO A 111 4.04 13.00 7.10
C PRO A 111 3.29 14.00 6.21
N ILE A 112 2.12 13.64 5.70
CA ILE A 112 1.37 14.45 4.73
C ILE A 112 -0.09 14.47 5.15
N THR A 113 -0.61 15.67 5.38
CA THR A 113 -2.05 15.93 5.45
C THR A 113 -2.45 17.02 4.47
N LEU A 114 -3.72 17.03 4.06
CA LEU A 114 -4.30 18.06 3.23
C LEU A 114 -5.71 18.32 3.74
N ASP A 115 -6.00 19.55 4.17
CA ASP A 115 -7.33 19.93 4.67
C ASP A 115 -7.86 18.99 5.77
N GLY A 116 -6.99 18.70 6.76
CA GLY A 116 -7.27 17.77 7.86
C GLY A 116 -7.23 16.28 7.49
N GLU A 117 -7.17 15.92 6.20
CA GLU A 117 -7.10 14.54 5.75
C GLU A 117 -5.68 14.00 5.79
N ALA A 118 -5.47 12.91 6.52
CA ALA A 118 -4.20 12.18 6.52
C ALA A 118 -4.02 11.43 5.19
N ILE A 119 -3.19 11.98 4.31
CA ILE A 119 -2.97 11.48 2.94
C ILE A 119 -2.05 10.26 2.95
N LEU A 120 -0.97 10.32 3.73
CA LEU A 120 -0.01 9.25 3.86
C LEU A 120 0.23 8.99 5.34
N MET A 121 0.11 7.74 5.74
CA MET A 121 0.28 7.32 7.13
C MET A 121 1.15 6.06 7.21
N PHE A 122 1.94 5.99 8.27
CA PHE A 122 2.77 4.86 8.62
C PHE A 122 2.54 4.47 10.07
N ALA A 123 2.57 3.17 10.33
CA ALA A 123 2.58 2.63 11.67
C ALA A 123 3.58 1.47 11.77
N PRO A 124 4.17 1.25 12.97
CA PRO A 124 4.99 0.07 13.20
C PRO A 124 4.19 -1.22 12.95
N PRO A 125 4.87 -2.33 12.64
CA PRO A 125 4.22 -3.60 12.38
C PRO A 125 3.47 -4.08 13.63
N ARG A 126 2.41 -4.89 13.43
CA ARG A 126 1.65 -5.47 14.54
C ARG A 126 2.47 -6.44 15.40
N ARG A 127 3.59 -6.93 14.85
CA ARG A 127 4.54 -7.85 15.50
C ARG A 127 5.95 -7.54 15.01
N THR A 128 6.96 -7.86 15.80
CA THR A 128 8.38 -7.57 15.54
C THR A 128 8.88 -8.02 14.15
N ASN A 129 8.35 -9.12 13.62
CA ASN A 129 8.73 -9.66 12.29
C ASN A 129 7.79 -9.24 11.14
N GLY A 130 6.85 -8.32 11.39
CA GLY A 130 5.86 -7.87 10.42
C GLY A 130 6.36 -6.77 9.49
N ALA A 131 5.53 -6.43 8.51
CA ALA A 131 5.76 -5.29 7.63
C ALA A 131 5.28 -3.98 8.27
N THR A 132 6.02 -2.89 8.04
CA THR A 132 5.54 -1.53 8.28
C THR A 132 4.15 -1.39 7.67
N ARG A 133 3.22 -0.84 8.45
CA ARG A 133 1.86 -0.59 7.99
C ARG A 133 1.83 0.73 7.25
N ILE A 134 1.35 0.71 6.02
CA ILE A 134 1.19 1.87 5.15
C ILE A 134 -0.31 2.07 4.96
N SER A 135 -0.78 3.30 5.14
CA SER A 135 -2.12 3.70 4.73
C SER A 135 -2.03 4.92 3.82
N VAL A 136 -2.87 4.95 2.79
CA VAL A 136 -2.90 6.00 1.77
C VAL A 136 -4.34 6.40 1.50
N ARG A 137 -4.62 7.71 1.58
CA ARG A 137 -5.86 8.34 1.15
C ARG A 137 -5.59 9.28 0.00
N LEU A 138 -6.39 9.19 -1.05
CA LEU A 138 -6.29 10.04 -2.24
C LEU A 138 -7.70 10.41 -2.70
N GLY A 139 -7.82 11.48 -3.47
CA GLY A 139 -9.07 11.92 -4.05
C GLY A 139 -9.60 10.93 -5.07
N ASN A 140 -10.90 10.65 -5.02
CA ASN A 140 -11.61 9.97 -6.09
C ASN A 140 -11.97 10.94 -7.24
N ALA A 141 -12.73 10.47 -8.23
CA ALA A 141 -13.15 11.28 -9.37
C ALA A 141 -14.04 12.49 -8.98
N ASP A 142 -14.75 12.39 -7.86
CA ASP A 142 -15.63 13.45 -7.35
C ASP A 142 -14.88 14.45 -6.45
N GLY A 143 -13.60 14.20 -6.17
CA GLY A 143 -12.78 15.01 -5.27
C GLY A 143 -12.95 14.67 -3.78
N ASP A 144 -13.66 13.59 -3.45
CA ASP A 144 -13.77 13.10 -2.07
C ASP A 144 -12.56 12.23 -1.70
N ALA A 145 -12.13 12.31 -0.44
CA ALA A 145 -11.06 11.48 0.07
C ALA A 145 -11.49 10.01 0.13
N MET A 146 -10.73 9.15 -0.55
CA MET A 146 -10.93 7.71 -0.58
C MET A 146 -9.74 6.98 0.05
N GLN A 147 -10.01 6.01 0.94
CA GLN A 147 -8.99 5.11 1.45
C GLN A 147 -8.57 4.11 0.38
N VAL A 148 -7.36 4.26 -0.18
CA VAL A 148 -6.81 3.37 -1.21
C VAL A 148 -6.08 2.18 -0.57
N ILE A 149 -5.31 2.45 0.49
CA ILE A 149 -4.63 1.42 1.28
C ILE A 149 -4.95 1.68 2.75
N ASP A 150 -5.37 0.66 3.49
CA ASP A 150 -5.53 0.72 4.95
C ASP A 150 -4.67 -0.33 5.65
N GLY A 151 -3.57 0.11 6.27
CA GLY A 151 -2.68 -0.76 7.02
C GLY A 151 -2.14 -1.93 6.20
N ASN A 152 -1.76 -1.64 4.96
CA ASN A 152 -1.37 -2.55 3.88
C ASN A 152 -2.50 -3.30 3.16
N GLU A 153 -3.75 -3.23 3.62
CA GLU A 153 -4.88 -3.79 2.87
C GLU A 153 -5.25 -2.86 1.71
N TRP A 154 -5.19 -3.40 0.49
CA TRP A 154 -5.70 -2.73 -0.71
C TRP A 154 -7.23 -2.73 -0.68
N LYS A 155 -7.83 -1.54 -0.73
CA LYS A 155 -9.29 -1.36 -0.60
C LYS A 155 -10.06 -1.35 -1.93
N PRO A 156 -9.55 -0.77 -3.04
CA PRO A 156 -10.29 -0.75 -4.30
C PRO A 156 -10.52 -2.14 -4.89
N LEU A 157 -11.77 -2.47 -5.24
CA LEU A 157 -12.15 -3.76 -5.85
C LEU A 157 -12.86 -3.60 -7.20
N ASP A 158 -13.27 -2.40 -7.55
CA ASP A 158 -14.07 -2.04 -8.73
C ASP A 158 -13.22 -1.62 -9.94
N GLY A 159 -11.89 -1.73 -9.83
CA GLY A 159 -10.95 -1.29 -10.87
C GLY A 159 -10.78 0.22 -10.97
N SER A 160 -11.33 1.02 -10.04
CA SER A 160 -11.11 2.47 -9.98
C SER A 160 -9.66 2.85 -9.70
N TRP A 161 -8.86 1.91 -9.19
CA TRP A 161 -7.45 2.07 -8.91
C TRP A 161 -6.64 0.84 -9.31
N HIS A 162 -5.38 1.08 -9.65
CA HIS A 162 -4.40 0.06 -9.99
C HIS A 162 -3.21 0.13 -9.04
N PHE A 163 -2.71 -1.05 -8.66
CA PHE A 163 -1.47 -1.19 -7.92
C PHE A 163 -0.46 -1.95 -8.77
N LEU A 164 0.79 -1.49 -8.75
CA LEU A 164 1.89 -2.12 -9.44
C LEU A 164 3.16 -2.08 -8.57
N LEU A 165 3.84 -3.22 -8.49
CA LEU A 165 5.25 -3.28 -8.09
C LEU A 165 6.13 -3.30 -9.34
N ARG A 166 7.06 -2.35 -9.48
CA ARG A 166 8.19 -2.41 -10.43
C ARG A 166 9.50 -2.14 -9.70
N GLY A 167 10.36 -3.15 -9.64
CA GLY A 167 11.63 -3.04 -8.91
C GLY A 167 11.40 -2.79 -7.43
N ASP A 168 11.70 -1.57 -6.98
CA ASP A 168 11.58 -1.07 -5.61
C ASP A 168 10.41 -0.08 -5.43
N ARG A 169 9.53 0.07 -6.42
CA ARG A 169 8.44 1.06 -6.42
C ARG A 169 7.08 0.42 -6.24
N TYR A 170 6.34 0.90 -5.26
CA TYR A 170 4.90 0.70 -5.13
C TYR A 170 4.20 1.87 -5.79
N SER A 171 3.46 1.61 -6.88
CA SER A 171 2.68 2.61 -7.60
C SER A 171 1.19 2.35 -7.41
N MET A 172 0.47 3.35 -6.93
CA MET A 172 -0.98 3.38 -6.80
C MET A 172 -1.52 4.47 -7.72
N MET A 173 -2.37 4.10 -8.69
CA MET A 173 -2.82 4.99 -9.76
C MET A 173 -4.33 4.90 -9.91
N ALA A 174 -5.02 6.04 -9.93
CA ALA A 174 -6.43 6.09 -10.28
C ALA A 174 -6.62 5.74 -11.76
N ALA A 175 -7.66 5.00 -12.09
CA ALA A 175 -7.95 4.58 -13.47
C ALA A 175 -8.46 5.73 -14.35
N ARG A 176 -9.18 6.70 -13.75
CA ARG A 176 -9.86 7.80 -14.45
C ARG A 176 -9.53 9.20 -13.91
N GLY A 177 -8.43 9.37 -13.18
CA GLY A 177 -8.15 10.66 -12.52
C GLY A 177 -6.68 10.93 -12.26
N ASP A 178 -6.42 12.04 -11.56
CA ASP A 178 -5.07 12.52 -11.28
C ASP A 178 -4.39 11.88 -10.07
N GLY A 179 -5.11 11.01 -9.35
CA GLY A 179 -4.62 10.30 -8.18
C GLY A 179 -3.42 9.41 -8.50
N LEU A 180 -2.27 9.74 -7.92
CA LEU A 180 -1.02 9.00 -8.06
C LEU A 180 -0.31 8.96 -6.71
N CYS A 181 0.21 7.81 -6.32
CA CYS A 181 1.17 7.72 -5.23
C CYS A 181 2.22 6.66 -5.57
N VAL A 182 3.47 7.08 -5.65
CA VAL A 182 4.64 6.27 -5.93
C VAL A 182 5.57 6.33 -4.73
N LEU A 183 5.65 5.21 -4.02
CA LEU A 183 6.56 5.01 -2.90
C LEU A 183 7.73 4.16 -3.37
N ARG A 184 8.95 4.68 -3.28
CA ARG A 184 10.17 3.90 -3.54
C ARG A 184 10.77 3.41 -2.23
N ILE A 185 11.00 2.11 -2.15
CA ILE A 185 11.65 1.45 -1.03
C ILE A 185 13.17 1.55 -1.26
N VAL A 186 13.77 2.60 -0.72
CA VAL A 186 15.21 2.87 -0.87
C VAL A 186 16.04 1.86 -0.08
N ALA A 187 15.54 1.47 1.09
CA ALA A 187 16.09 0.43 1.95
C ALA A 187 14.98 -0.09 2.86
N ARG A 188 15.26 -1.16 3.62
CA ARG A 188 14.32 -1.83 4.54
C ARG A 188 13.48 -0.88 5.41
N ASN A 189 14.10 0.18 5.95
CA ASN A 189 13.46 1.17 6.81
C ASN A 189 13.48 2.58 6.20
N ARG A 190 13.63 2.71 4.88
CA ARG A 190 13.70 4.01 4.21
C ARG A 190 12.81 4.04 2.97
N ILE A 191 11.89 4.98 2.95
CA ILE A 191 10.92 5.16 1.86
C ILE A 191 11.04 6.58 1.32
N ALA A 192 11.12 6.71 -0.01
CA ALA A 192 10.98 7.99 -0.68
C ALA A 192 9.56 8.11 -1.25
N VAL A 193 8.93 9.27 -1.04
CA VAL A 193 7.73 9.66 -1.78
C VAL A 193 8.21 10.22 -3.11
N GLU A 194 8.34 9.37 -4.13
CA GLU A 194 8.86 9.80 -5.42
C GLU A 194 7.88 10.69 -6.17
N HIS A 195 6.60 10.37 -6.08
CA HIS A 195 5.55 11.22 -6.60
C HIS A 195 4.26 10.92 -5.88
N LEU A 196 3.61 11.94 -5.34
CA LEU A 196 2.24 11.86 -4.86
C LEU A 196 1.48 13.02 -5.49
N ARG A 197 0.32 12.73 -6.08
CA ARG A 197 -0.57 13.73 -6.63
C ARG A 197 -2.00 13.37 -6.30
N THR A 198 -2.75 14.34 -5.80
CA THR A 198 -4.15 14.15 -5.42
C THR A 198 -4.90 15.47 -5.43
N THR A 199 -6.21 15.40 -5.61
CA THR A 199 -7.13 16.54 -5.42
C THR A 199 -8.21 16.11 -4.45
N ILE A 200 -8.33 16.80 -3.32
CA ILE A 200 -9.37 16.52 -2.30
C ILE A 200 -10.07 17.83 -1.99
N ARG A 201 -11.41 17.84 -2.07
CA ARG A 201 -12.27 19.02 -1.81
C ARG A 201 -11.80 20.27 -2.57
N GLY A 202 -11.38 20.09 -3.82
CA GLY A 202 -10.87 21.17 -4.68
C GLY A 202 -9.44 21.63 -4.38
N ARG A 203 -8.79 21.13 -3.33
CA ARG A 203 -7.38 21.40 -3.02
C ARG A 203 -6.49 20.42 -3.78
N ARG A 204 -5.55 20.93 -4.57
CA ARG A 204 -4.58 20.09 -5.30
C ARG A 204 -3.29 20.01 -4.51
N LEU A 205 -2.82 18.78 -4.29
CA LEU A 205 -1.53 18.48 -3.68
C LEU A 205 -0.66 17.70 -4.65
N GLU A 206 0.59 18.12 -4.76
CA GLU A 206 1.64 17.38 -5.45
C GLU A 206 2.89 17.33 -4.58
N VAL A 207 3.52 16.16 -4.45
CA VAL A 207 4.68 15.94 -3.57
C VAL A 207 5.70 15.08 -4.29
N THR A 208 6.96 15.46 -4.15
CA THR A 208 8.12 14.73 -4.66
C THR A 208 9.16 14.57 -3.54
N PRO A 209 10.32 13.96 -3.77
CA PRO A 209 11.41 13.94 -2.80
C PRO A 209 11.91 15.35 -2.46
N ASP A 210 11.82 16.29 -3.40
CA ASP A 210 12.55 17.57 -3.36
C ASP A 210 11.65 18.77 -3.05
N TRP A 211 10.34 18.65 -3.22
CA TRP A 211 9.39 19.73 -2.97
C TRP A 211 7.96 19.19 -2.78
N LEU A 212 7.11 20.04 -2.22
CA LEU A 212 5.65 19.87 -2.21
C LEU A 212 4.98 21.11 -2.78
N GLU A 213 3.84 20.96 -3.43
CA GLU A 213 3.08 22.03 -4.06
C GLU A 213 1.62 21.88 -3.70
N ILE A 214 1.00 23.00 -3.32
CA ILE A 214 -0.40 23.05 -2.92
C ILE A 214 -1.04 24.17 -3.72
N ASP A 215 -2.07 23.85 -4.50
CA ASP A 215 -2.79 24.81 -5.35
C ASP A 215 -1.86 25.69 -6.21
N GLY A 216 -0.80 25.08 -6.75
CA GLY A 216 0.21 25.75 -7.58
C GLY A 216 1.29 26.51 -6.81
N LYS A 217 1.21 26.59 -5.47
CA LYS A 217 2.24 27.21 -4.64
C LYS A 217 3.24 26.16 -4.15
N ARG A 218 4.50 26.31 -4.54
CA ARG A 218 5.58 25.40 -4.17
C ARG A 218 6.20 25.73 -2.82
N HIS A 219 6.53 24.68 -2.09
CA HIS A 219 7.15 24.67 -0.79
C HIS A 219 8.28 23.65 -0.75
N VAL A 220 9.31 23.93 0.05
CA VAL A 220 10.48 23.08 0.27
C VAL A 220 10.78 23.09 1.77
N ASP A 221 11.19 21.94 2.31
CA ASP A 221 11.63 21.79 3.71
C ASP A 221 10.58 22.26 4.73
N ARG A 222 9.30 22.00 4.43
CA ARG A 222 8.18 22.33 5.33
C ARG A 222 7.74 21.17 6.20
N ILE A 223 8.16 19.94 5.90
CA ILE A 223 7.82 18.76 6.70
C ILE A 223 8.87 18.61 7.79
N GLY A 224 8.45 18.68 9.06
CA GLY A 224 9.30 18.50 10.24
C GLY A 224 9.03 17.17 10.93
N SER A 225 10.03 16.62 11.62
CA SER A 225 9.85 15.37 12.39
C SER A 225 8.92 15.62 13.58
N GLY A 226 7.93 14.75 13.79
CA GLY A 226 6.95 14.88 14.88
C GLY A 226 5.93 16.01 14.71
N THR A 227 6.01 16.80 13.64
CA THR A 227 5.02 17.83 13.31
C THR A 227 4.08 17.30 12.23
N LEU A 228 2.79 17.20 12.56
CA LEU A 228 1.74 17.13 11.55
C LEU A 228 1.82 18.42 10.73
N ILE A 229 2.16 18.37 9.44
CA ILE A 229 1.73 19.49 8.61
C ILE A 229 0.24 19.30 8.36
N GLY A 230 -0.59 19.80 9.26
CA GLY A 230 -1.87 20.38 8.89
C GLY A 230 -1.53 21.62 8.07
N LEU A 231 -1.65 21.54 6.76
CA LEU A 231 -1.58 22.72 5.89
C LEU A 231 -2.91 23.48 6.00
N GLU A 232 -3.29 23.86 7.22
CA GLU A 232 -4.23 24.94 7.44
C GLU A 232 -3.48 26.21 7.06
N LEU A 233 -3.88 26.81 5.93
CA LEU A 233 -3.61 28.22 5.66
C LEU A 233 -4.68 29.04 6.36
#